data_AF-A0AB39JV18-F1
#
_entry.id   AF-A0AB39JV18-F1
#
_cell.length_a   1.000
_cell.length_b   1.000
_cell.length_c   1.000
_cell.angle_alpha   90.00
_cell.angle_beta   90.00
_cell.angle_gamma   90.00
#
_symmetry.space_group_name_H-M   'P 1'
#
loop_
_entity.id
_entity.type
_entity.pdbx_description
1 polymer ?
#
loop_
_entity_poly.entity_id
_entity_poly.type
_entity_poly.pdbx_seq_one_letter_code
_entity_poly.pdbx_strand_id
1 'polypeptide(L)'
;MNKSLFILISLCFSQQIFAMSKEYSGGEVYITIKDNSPCFYINNKNISGDYDITLYERNINSGLYKVSSISSILASKRYPDKEKCITTNEIKDNFKYKNNTPYLVVLETDRFSFGKNFCVDSATKTIQDFTDTCKVKNLSWWEKILNLLSF
;
A
#
# COMPACT_ATOMS: atom_id res chain seq x y z
N MET A 1 -9.40 -50.20 -42.38
CA MET A 1 -7.96 -50.11 -42.03
C MET A 1 -7.59 -48.63 -42.02
N ASN A 2 -7.31 -48.07 -40.82
CA ASN A 2 -6.61 -46.78 -40.58
C ASN A 2 -7.28 -45.48 -41.11
N LYS A 3 -7.35 -44.35 -40.41
CA LYS A 3 -6.86 -43.80 -39.13
C LYS A 3 -7.86 -42.66 -38.82
N SER A 4 -8.48 -42.59 -37.65
CA SER A 4 -7.99 -41.87 -36.47
C SER A 4 -7.53 -40.43 -36.75
N LEU A 5 -7.96 -39.52 -35.87
CA LEU A 5 -7.55 -38.11 -35.70
C LEU A 5 -8.19 -37.04 -36.64
N PHE A 6 -9.40 -36.62 -36.28
CA PHE A 6 -9.69 -35.18 -36.17
C PHE A 6 -10.04 -34.91 -34.70
N ILE A 7 -9.07 -35.08 -33.79
CA ILE A 7 -8.44 -33.94 -33.08
C ILE A 7 -9.50 -32.88 -32.75
N LEU A 8 -10.26 -33.01 -31.66
CA LEU A 8 -9.86 -32.50 -30.34
C LEU A 8 -9.29 -31.06 -30.34
N ILE A 9 -9.75 -30.18 -31.25
CA ILE A 9 -9.31 -28.78 -31.34
C ILE A 9 -10.23 -27.79 -30.59
N SER A 10 -11.34 -28.24 -29.98
CA SER A 10 -12.24 -27.33 -29.25
C SER A 10 -12.09 -27.34 -27.71
N LEU A 11 -11.19 -28.15 -27.15
CA LEU A 11 -11.06 -28.33 -25.69
C LEU A 11 -9.82 -27.63 -25.07
N CYS A 12 -9.08 -26.84 -25.84
CA CYS A 12 -7.89 -26.13 -25.37
C CYS A 12 -8.06 -24.61 -25.27
N PHE A 13 -9.27 -24.11 -25.01
CA PHE A 13 -9.38 -22.88 -24.23
C PHE A 13 -9.25 -23.22 -22.74
N SER A 14 -8.10 -23.78 -22.38
CA SER A 14 -7.60 -23.66 -21.01
C SER A 14 -7.31 -22.18 -20.82
N GLN A 15 -8.33 -21.41 -20.44
CA GLN A 15 -8.12 -20.13 -19.81
C GLN A 15 -7.37 -20.44 -18.52
N GLN A 16 -6.04 -20.46 -18.62
CA GLN A 16 -5.16 -20.30 -17.48
C GLN A 16 -5.40 -18.88 -17.00
N ILE A 17 -6.49 -18.68 -16.25
CA ILE A 17 -6.61 -17.55 -15.36
C ILE A 17 -5.54 -17.85 -14.31
N PHE A 18 -4.32 -17.40 -14.57
CA PHE A 18 -3.34 -17.26 -13.53
C PHE A 18 -3.99 -16.34 -12.51
N ALA A 19 -4.45 -16.94 -11.40
CA ALA A 19 -4.78 -16.19 -10.20
C ALA A 19 -3.46 -15.58 -9.71
N MET A 20 -3.05 -14.49 -10.34
CA MET A 20 -2.04 -13.62 -9.79
C MET A 20 -2.63 -13.12 -8.48
N SER A 21 -2.12 -13.61 -7.36
CA SER A 21 -2.36 -12.97 -6.07
C SER A 21 -1.96 -11.52 -6.25
N LYS A 22 -2.95 -10.61 -6.26
CA LYS A 22 -2.67 -9.19 -6.35
C LYS A 22 -1.82 -8.85 -5.13
N GLU A 23 -0.65 -8.27 -5.36
CA GLU A 23 0.15 -7.70 -4.28
C GLU A 23 -0.77 -6.78 -3.46
N TYR A 24 -0.83 -7.01 -2.15
CA TYR A 24 -1.80 -6.37 -1.25
C TYR A 24 -3.27 -6.70 -1.54
N SER A 25 -3.66 -7.95 -1.28
CA SER A 25 -5.02 -8.48 -1.45
C SER A 25 -6.12 -7.68 -0.72
N GLY A 26 -5.76 -6.94 0.35
CA GLY A 26 -6.66 -6.08 1.10
C GLY A 26 -6.91 -4.70 0.46
N GLY A 27 -6.01 -4.23 -0.39
CA GLY A 27 -6.08 -2.92 -1.04
C GLY A 27 -4.94 -1.97 -0.64
N GLU A 28 -5.20 -0.66 -0.72
CA GLU A 28 -4.21 0.39 -0.52
C GLU A 28 -4.17 0.89 0.93
N VAL A 29 -2.96 1.18 1.44
CA VAL A 29 -2.79 2.01 2.64
C VAL A 29 -2.90 3.48 2.26
N TYR A 30 -3.81 4.20 2.88
CA TYR A 30 -3.93 5.64 2.72
C TYR A 30 -2.99 6.38 3.67
N ILE A 31 -2.53 7.55 3.25
CA ILE A 31 -1.58 8.36 4.00
C ILE A 31 -2.15 9.77 4.14
N THR A 32 -2.19 10.26 5.37
CA THR A 32 -2.46 11.65 5.71
C THR A 32 -1.28 12.22 6.51
N ILE A 33 -1.33 13.50 6.86
CA ILE A 33 -0.36 14.12 7.76
C ILE A 33 -1.01 14.29 9.14
N LYS A 34 -0.32 13.86 10.19
CA LYS A 34 -0.67 14.09 11.59
C LYS A 34 0.61 14.41 12.36
N ASP A 35 0.59 15.48 13.16
CA ASP A 35 1.74 15.93 13.95
C ASP A 35 3.03 16.09 13.12
N ASN A 36 2.92 16.68 11.92
CA ASN A 36 4.02 16.87 10.96
C ASN A 36 4.70 15.57 10.49
N SER A 37 4.01 14.43 10.58
CA SER A 37 4.51 13.13 10.12
C SER A 37 3.46 12.40 9.27
N PRO A 38 3.88 11.54 8.32
CA PRO A 38 2.97 10.63 7.64
C PRO A 38 2.24 9.73 8.65
N CYS A 39 0.94 9.62 8.46
CA CYS A 39 0.03 8.83 9.27
C CYS A 39 -0.75 7.86 8.37
N PHE A 40 -0.64 6.58 8.68
CA PHE A 40 -1.06 5.47 7.82
C PHE A 40 -2.39 4.90 8.30
N TYR A 41 -3.33 4.71 7.38
CA TYR A 41 -4.66 4.17 7.66
C TYR A 41 -5.21 3.38 6.48
N ILE A 42 -6.26 2.60 6.71
CA ILE A 42 -7.01 1.90 5.67
C ILE A 42 -8.46 2.38 5.65
N ASN A 43 -9.07 2.37 4.46
CA ASN A 43 -10.49 2.67 4.28
C ASN A 43 -11.33 1.39 4.10
N ASN A 44 -10.82 0.26 4.59
CA ASN A 44 -11.56 -1.00 4.60
C ASN A 44 -12.47 -1.02 5.84
N LYS A 45 -13.58 -1.74 5.79
CA LYS A 45 -14.55 -1.80 6.90
C LYS A 45 -14.40 -3.03 7.79
N ASN A 46 -13.62 -4.04 7.38
CA ASN A 46 -13.60 -5.34 8.08
C ASN A 46 -12.18 -5.92 8.23
N ILE A 47 -11.38 -5.40 9.15
CA ILE A 47 -10.30 -6.19 9.78
C ILE A 47 -10.72 -6.45 11.22
N SER A 48 -10.71 -7.72 11.63
CA SER A 48 -11.23 -8.17 12.94
C SER A 48 -10.17 -8.82 13.83
N GLY A 49 -8.95 -9.02 13.32
CA GLY A 49 -7.84 -9.64 14.02
C GLY A 49 -6.74 -8.64 14.37
N ASP A 50 -5.60 -9.18 14.79
CA ASP A 50 -4.39 -8.39 14.96
C ASP A 50 -3.89 -7.92 13.60
N TYR A 51 -3.20 -6.79 13.62
CA TYR A 51 -2.50 -6.30 12.45
C TYR A 51 -1.11 -5.79 12.82
N ASP A 52 -0.23 -5.93 11.84
CA ASP A 52 1.14 -5.44 11.86
C ASP A 52 1.26 -4.29 10.87
N ILE A 53 2.13 -3.33 11.17
CA ILE A 53 2.50 -2.29 10.23
C ILE A 53 4.01 -2.24 10.13
N THR A 54 4.52 -2.37 8.91
CA THR A 54 5.95 -2.33 8.61
C THR A 54 6.26 -1.21 7.63
N LEU A 55 7.27 -0.42 7.95
CA LEU A 55 7.83 0.59 7.08
C LEU A 55 9.12 0.06 6.46
N TYR A 56 9.22 0.19 5.13
CA TYR A 56 10.38 -0.16 4.35
C TYR A 56 10.92 1.05 3.61
N GLU A 57 12.24 1.16 3.52
CA GLU A 57 12.92 1.99 2.54
C GLU A 57 13.08 1.17 1.26
N ARG A 58 12.66 1.72 0.12
CA ARG A 58 12.79 1.08 -1.18
C ARG A 58 14.03 1.63 -1.87
N ASN A 59 14.94 0.75 -2.24
CA ASN A 59 16.02 1.05 -3.18
C ASN A 59 15.66 0.39 -4.51
N ILE A 60 15.56 1.20 -5.57
CA ILE A 60 15.15 0.74 -6.91
C ILE A 60 16.09 -0.36 -7.43
N ASN A 61 17.36 -0.36 -7.02
CA ASN A 61 18.38 -1.30 -7.50
C ASN A 61 18.59 -2.50 -6.59
N SER A 62 18.30 -2.37 -5.29
CA SER A 62 18.69 -3.37 -4.29
C SER A 62 17.54 -3.91 -3.42
N GLY A 63 16.30 -3.48 -3.69
CA GLY A 63 15.09 -4.03 -3.09
C GLY A 63 14.56 -3.26 -1.89
N LEU A 64 13.90 -3.97 -0.98
CA LEU A 64 13.24 -3.39 0.21
C LEU A 64 14.08 -3.63 1.47
N TYR A 65 14.33 -2.57 2.22
CA TYR A 65 14.99 -2.62 3.52
C TYR A 65 14.01 -2.26 4.62
N LYS A 66 13.81 -3.16 5.59
CA LYS A 66 12.94 -2.90 6.72
C LYS A 66 13.52 -1.77 7.58
N VAL A 67 12.76 -0.68 7.72
CA VAL A 67 13.09 0.42 8.63
C VAL A 67 12.71 0.06 10.06
N SER A 68 11.43 -0.30 10.26
CA SER A 68 10.88 -0.72 11.55
C SER A 68 9.47 -1.29 11.37
N SER A 69 8.92 -1.89 12.42
CA SER A 69 7.54 -2.37 12.46
C SER A 69 6.94 -2.23 13.85
N ILE A 70 5.61 -2.10 13.90
CA ILE A 70 4.81 -2.37 15.09
C ILE A 70 4.02 -3.64 14.80
N SER A 71 4.04 -4.60 15.71
CA SER A 71 3.37 -5.89 15.55
C SER A 71 2.27 -6.09 16.59
N SER A 72 1.32 -6.95 16.27
CA SER A 72 0.25 -7.42 17.15
C SER A 72 -0.64 -6.28 17.68
N ILE A 73 -1.00 -5.33 16.82
CA ILE A 73 -1.96 -4.28 17.17
C ILE A 73 -3.37 -4.89 17.07
N LEU A 74 -4.06 -4.96 18.19
CA LEU A 74 -5.45 -5.44 18.25
C LEU A 74 -6.37 -4.45 17.54
N ALA A 75 -6.92 -4.81 16.37
CA ALA A 75 -7.88 -3.96 15.64
C ALA A 75 -9.13 -3.62 16.46
N SER A 76 -9.52 -4.52 17.38
CA SER A 76 -10.61 -4.29 18.33
C SER A 76 -10.35 -3.15 19.32
N LYS A 77 -9.08 -2.85 19.62
CA LYS A 77 -8.67 -1.74 20.49
C LYS A 77 -8.38 -0.48 19.69
N ARG A 78 -7.66 -0.62 18.57
CA ARG A 78 -7.28 0.49 17.71
C ARG A 78 -7.37 0.07 16.27
N TYR A 79 -8.50 0.36 15.64
CA TYR A 79 -8.63 0.23 14.20
C TYR A 79 -7.81 1.32 13.50
N PRO A 80 -7.01 1.02 12.47
CA PRO A 80 -6.20 2.01 11.76
C PRO A 80 -7.06 2.78 10.73
N ASP A 81 -8.06 3.51 11.21
CA ASP A 81 -8.85 4.46 10.42
C ASP A 81 -8.15 5.82 10.31
N LYS A 82 -8.77 6.78 9.62
CA LYS A 82 -8.19 8.11 9.39
C LYS A 82 -7.91 8.88 10.70
N GLU A 83 -8.70 8.67 11.75
CA GLU A 83 -8.56 9.39 13.04
C GLU A 83 -7.49 8.74 13.93
N LYS A 84 -7.51 7.40 13.96
CA LYS A 84 -6.63 6.52 14.76
C LYS A 84 -5.44 5.97 13.98
N CYS A 85 -5.13 6.61 12.86
CA CYS A 85 -4.02 6.28 11.97
C CYS A 85 -2.71 6.10 12.75
N ILE A 86 -1.79 5.30 12.21
CA ILE A 86 -0.49 5.03 12.82
C ILE A 86 0.52 6.01 12.26
N THR A 87 1.10 6.85 13.11
CA THR A 87 2.12 7.82 12.70
C THR A 87 3.47 7.15 12.49
N THR A 88 4.32 7.78 11.68
CA THR A 88 5.69 7.29 11.47
C THR A 88 6.49 7.22 12.77
N ASN A 89 6.33 8.18 13.68
CA ASN A 89 7.04 8.22 14.95
C ASN A 89 6.66 7.05 15.86
N GLU A 90 5.41 6.57 15.78
CA GLU A 90 5.01 5.35 16.50
C GLU A 90 5.72 4.10 15.96
N ILE A 91 5.99 4.05 14.64
CA ILE A 91 6.67 2.92 14.01
C ILE A 91 8.18 2.96 14.28
N LYS A 92 8.77 4.15 14.17
CA LYS A 92 10.19 4.39 14.42
C LYS A 92 10.35 5.77 15.01
N ASP A 93 10.68 5.81 16.29
CA ASP A 93 10.92 7.06 17.00
C ASP A 93 12.03 7.88 16.33
N ASN A 94 11.82 9.20 16.26
CA ASN A 94 12.72 10.18 15.65
C ASN A 94 13.14 9.88 14.20
N PHE A 95 12.32 9.14 13.44
CA PHE A 95 12.62 8.82 12.04
C PHE A 95 12.53 10.07 11.13
N LYS A 96 13.49 10.18 10.22
CA LYS A 96 13.55 11.26 9.22
C LYS A 96 13.58 10.66 7.83
N TYR A 97 12.57 11.02 7.04
CA TYR A 97 12.53 10.64 5.62
C TYR A 97 13.67 11.30 4.86
N LYS A 98 14.34 10.51 4.03
CA LYS A 98 15.34 11.01 3.08
C LYS A 98 14.63 11.60 1.87
N ASN A 99 15.15 12.72 1.37
CA ASN A 99 14.59 13.36 0.19
C ASN A 99 14.65 12.43 -1.02
N ASN A 100 13.62 12.48 -1.88
CA ASN A 100 13.54 11.72 -3.14
C ASN A 100 13.80 10.20 -2.98
N THR A 101 13.53 9.66 -1.79
CA THR A 101 13.70 8.24 -1.48
C THR A 101 12.32 7.60 -1.42
N PRO A 102 12.08 6.51 -2.16
CA PRO A 102 10.81 5.81 -2.08
C PRO A 102 10.74 4.94 -0.83
N TYR A 103 9.55 4.87 -0.28
CA TYR A 103 9.21 4.06 0.88
C TYR A 103 8.00 3.20 0.55
N LEU A 104 7.90 2.08 1.24
CA LEU A 104 6.73 1.22 1.20
C LEU A 104 6.23 1.07 2.64
N VAL A 105 4.96 1.35 2.85
CA VAL A 105 4.26 0.94 4.07
C VAL A 105 3.41 -0.27 3.74
N VAL A 106 3.49 -1.29 4.59
CA VAL A 106 2.64 -2.48 4.51
C VAL A 106 1.90 -2.63 5.83
N LEU A 107 0.58 -2.78 5.75
CA LEU A 107 -0.26 -3.18 6.87
C LEU A 107 -0.74 -4.60 6.62
N GLU A 108 -0.41 -5.53 7.51
CA GLU A 108 -0.70 -6.95 7.33
C GLU A 108 -1.60 -7.46 8.43
N THR A 109 -2.54 -8.31 8.05
CA THR A 109 -3.40 -9.08 8.94
C THR A 109 -3.24 -10.55 8.56
N ASP A 110 -3.82 -11.45 9.35
CA ASP A 110 -3.81 -12.89 9.04
C ASP A 110 -4.42 -13.24 7.66
N ARG A 111 -5.24 -12.36 7.09
CA ARG A 111 -6.03 -12.62 5.86
C ARG A 111 -5.71 -11.69 4.70
N PHE A 112 -5.27 -10.48 5.00
CA PHE A 112 -5.12 -9.40 4.03
C PHE A 112 -3.84 -8.64 4.30
N SER A 113 -3.12 -8.32 3.22
CA SER A 113 -2.07 -7.31 3.25
C SER A 113 -2.56 -6.08 2.49
N PHE A 114 -2.25 -4.91 3.00
CA PHE A 114 -2.49 -3.60 2.41
C PHE A 114 -1.14 -2.94 2.19
N GLY A 115 -0.95 -2.21 1.10
CA GLY A 115 0.34 -1.58 0.84
C GLY A 115 0.22 -0.28 0.08
N LYS A 116 1.20 0.60 0.27
CA LYS A 116 1.37 1.79 -0.56
C LYS A 116 2.82 2.20 -0.67
N ASN A 117 3.26 2.40 -1.91
CA ASN A 117 4.52 3.08 -2.20
C ASN A 117 4.31 4.59 -2.15
N PHE A 118 5.23 5.30 -1.51
CA PHE A 118 5.16 6.75 -1.36
C PHE A 118 6.56 7.35 -1.24
N CYS A 119 6.66 8.66 -1.42
CA CYS A 119 7.83 9.45 -1.03
C CYS A 119 7.39 10.59 -0.10
N VAL A 120 8.36 11.15 0.61
CA VAL A 120 8.15 12.36 1.41
C VAL A 120 9.16 13.40 0.95
N ASP A 121 8.66 14.55 0.53
CA ASP A 121 9.51 15.71 0.30
C ASP A 121 9.99 16.22 1.66
N SER A 122 11.29 16.15 1.93
CA SER A 122 11.83 16.56 3.22
C SER A 122 11.72 18.07 3.48
N ALA A 123 11.65 18.89 2.43
CA ALA A 123 11.55 20.35 2.54
C ALA A 123 10.12 20.79 2.81
N THR A 124 9.15 20.26 2.05
CA THR A 124 7.73 20.65 2.19
C THR A 124 6.94 19.73 3.12
N LYS A 125 7.51 18.59 3.54
CA LYS A 125 6.86 17.50 4.28
C LYS A 125 5.61 16.96 3.58
N THR A 126 5.53 17.13 2.26
CA THR A 126 4.40 16.65 1.46
C THR A 126 4.59 15.18 1.10
N ILE A 127 3.48 14.44 1.10
CA ILE A 127 3.44 13.05 0.66
C ILE A 127 3.29 13.03 -0.86
N GLN A 128 4.11 12.23 -1.52
CA GLN A 128 4.12 12.06 -2.96
C GLN A 128 3.86 10.60 -3.31
N ASP A 129 3.18 10.35 -4.43
CA ASP A 129 2.99 8.99 -4.93
C ASP A 129 4.27 8.51 -5.64
N PHE A 130 4.61 7.23 -5.48
CA PHE A 130 5.74 6.61 -6.16
C PHE A 130 5.25 5.58 -7.19
N THR A 131 5.56 5.81 -8.46
CA THR A 131 5.35 4.86 -9.57
C THR A 131 6.70 4.35 -10.06
N ASP A 132 7.53 5.22 -10.61
CA ASP A 132 8.94 4.93 -10.99
C ASP A 132 9.94 5.95 -10.41
N THR A 133 9.45 7.15 -10.11
CA THR A 133 10.20 8.26 -9.53
C THR A 133 9.30 8.97 -8.52
N CYS A 134 9.85 9.58 -7.47
CA CYS A 134 9.07 10.44 -6.60
C CYS A 134 8.60 11.66 -7.40
N LYS A 135 7.31 11.70 -7.72
CA LYS A 135 6.68 12.84 -8.38
C LYS A 135 5.63 13.40 -7.44
N VAL A 136 5.57 14.72 -7.33
CA VAL A 136 4.42 15.40 -6.73
C VAL A 136 3.18 14.87 -7.44
N LYS A 137 2.22 14.32 -6.68
CA LYS A 137 0.97 13.82 -7.23
C LYS A 137 0.28 14.97 -7.98
N ASN A 138 0.34 14.96 -9.31
CA ASN A 138 -0.46 15.85 -10.12
C ASN A 138 -1.90 15.35 -10.02
N LEU A 139 -2.66 15.92 -9.07
CA LEU A 139 -4.08 15.63 -8.93
C LEU A 139 -4.74 15.84 -10.30
N SER A 140 -5.45 14.81 -10.76
CA SER A 140 -6.33 14.91 -11.92
C SER A 140 -7.31 16.06 -11.69
N TRP A 141 -7.73 16.72 -12.77
CA TRP A 141 -8.72 17.79 -12.69
C TRP A 141 -9.99 17.35 -11.95
N TRP A 142 -10.40 16.08 -12.11
CA TRP A 142 -11.52 15.48 -11.38
C TRP A 142 -11.26 15.30 -9.88
N GLU A 143 -10.06 14.88 -9.48
CA GLU A 143 -9.70 14.77 -8.05
C GLU A 143 -9.68 16.13 -7.37
N LYS A 144 -9.27 17.19 -8.07
CA LYS A 144 -9.35 18.57 -7.56
C LYS A 144 -10.79 19.02 -7.33
N ILE A 145 -11.70 18.68 -8.25
CA ILE A 145 -13.13 19.00 -8.13
C ILE A 145 -13.76 18.23 -6.97
N LEU A 146 -13.49 16.92 -6.85
CA LEU A 146 -14.04 16.10 -5.78
C LEU A 146 -13.61 16.58 -4.38
N ASN A 147 -12.35 16.99 -4.23
CA ASN A 147 -11.85 17.55 -2.97
C ASN A 147 -12.45 18.92 -2.62
N LEU A 148 -12.87 19.71 -3.62
CA LEU A 148 -13.59 20.98 -3.41
C LEU A 148 -15.04 20.74 -2.96
N LEU A 149 -15.64 19.64 -3.40
CA LEU A 149 -17.03 19.27 -3.09
C LEU A 149 -17.19 18.47 -1.79
N SER A 150 -16.10 18.05 -1.16
CA SER A 150 -16.12 17.34 0.13
C SER A 150 -16.16 18.28 1.36
N PHE A 151 -16.63 19.52 1.18
CA PHE A 151 -16.89 20.47 2.27
C PHE A 151 -18.36 20.47 2.67
#